data_AF-A0A843GA29-F1
#
_entry.id   AF-A0A843GA29-F1
#
_cell.length_a   1.000
_cell.length_b   1.000
_cell.length_c   1.000
_cell.angle_alpha   90.00
_cell.angle_beta   90.00
_cell.angle_gamma   90.00
#
_symmetry.space_group_name_H-M   'P 1'
#
loop_
_entity.id
_entity.type
_entity.pdbx_description
1 polymer ?
#
loop_
_entity_poly.entity_id
_entity_poly.type
_entity_poly.pdbx_seq_one_letter_code
_entity_poly.pdbx_strand_id
1 'polypeptide(L)'
;MNNRGIEWNDNQISQLKALYRKGINIDEISKIINRSKSATSHKLKDLGLTGNRRVLWTNEELNELKDLFNQGLPYSEIAKILNKTVRACQAKAIRLGLKTKECNVWVNNKRADFWTESEIETLKKCVFDGLFMPDILKIINRSEKCIYYKMHELDLHFREKTEIEKANYRRAYSVDDDYFENIDSQKKAYWLGWILTDGYVKTSVNSKRNGLVSVNNIGLHLQKTDLSVLEDFNKDLNSTFPISSRAERTVKTTIANKEKIINTKESCTLDISSAKMIQDLAKYGIHQNKTYDVVFPEALDSKYYPGFIAGVISGDGCVNIKLNHGKTYILRCMIAGTFDLIDNIKNILVKEIGVNPDKKITKNKGSKCLYTLELNQTETIALYYWLQKNEISLMERKNKLIEEFLNERVKIPA
;
A
#
# COMPACT_ATOMS: atom_id res chain seq x y z
N MET A 1 -44.78 37.78 -63.47
CA MET A 1 -43.72 38.79 -63.73
C MET A 1 -42.41 38.23 -63.22
N ASN A 2 -41.42 38.10 -64.10
CA ASN A 2 -40.10 37.52 -63.79
C ASN A 2 -39.39 38.33 -62.68
N ASN A 3 -39.18 37.72 -61.52
CA ASN A 3 -38.34 38.27 -60.46
C ASN A 3 -36.86 37.99 -60.82
N ARG A 4 -36.36 38.61 -61.89
CA ARG A 4 -34.91 38.66 -62.15
C ARG A 4 -34.33 39.53 -61.04
N GLY A 5 -33.73 38.88 -60.04
CA GLY A 5 -33.01 39.57 -58.99
C GLY A 5 -32.02 40.56 -59.60
N ILE A 6 -31.98 41.78 -59.07
CA ILE A 6 -31.13 42.88 -59.55
C ILE A 6 -29.70 42.34 -59.74
N GLU A 7 -29.15 42.43 -60.94
CA GLU A 7 -27.80 41.94 -61.24
C GLU A 7 -26.75 42.71 -60.43
N TRP A 8 -25.66 42.02 -60.06
CA TRP A 8 -24.56 42.63 -59.33
C TRP A 8 -23.66 43.40 -60.30
N ASN A 9 -23.44 44.69 -60.05
CA ASN A 9 -22.47 45.47 -60.83
C ASN A 9 -21.04 45.30 -60.28
N ASP A 10 -20.04 45.60 -61.12
CA ASP A 10 -18.62 45.38 -60.77
C ASP A 10 -18.16 46.23 -59.59
N ASN A 11 -18.74 47.41 -59.39
CA ASN A 11 -18.46 48.27 -58.25
C ASN A 11 -18.97 47.65 -56.94
N GLN A 12 -20.20 47.12 -56.94
CA GLN A 12 -20.80 46.41 -55.81
C GLN A 12 -20.03 45.14 -55.48
N ILE A 13 -19.55 44.39 -56.48
CA ILE A 13 -18.71 43.21 -56.27
C ILE A 13 -17.35 43.60 -55.68
N SER A 14 -16.75 44.69 -56.16
CA SER A 14 -15.46 45.19 -55.66
C SER A 14 -15.57 45.70 -54.23
N GLN A 15 -16.62 46.46 -53.92
CA GLN A 15 -16.92 46.92 -52.56
C GLN A 15 -17.24 45.75 -51.62
N LEU A 16 -18.01 44.76 -52.07
CA LEU A 16 -18.31 43.53 -51.31
C LEU A 16 -17.03 42.81 -50.90
N LYS A 17 -16.12 42.59 -51.85
CA LYS A 17 -14.82 41.96 -51.59
C LYS A 17 -13.98 42.79 -50.61
N ALA A 18 -13.92 44.10 -50.78
CA ALA A 18 -13.13 44.99 -49.94
C ALA A 18 -13.64 45.04 -48.49
N LEU A 19 -14.95 45.23 -48.29
CA LEU A 19 -15.56 45.31 -46.96
C LEU A 19 -15.52 43.96 -46.24
N TYR A 20 -15.76 42.86 -46.95
CA TYR A 20 -15.67 41.51 -46.36
C TYR A 20 -14.25 41.17 -45.90
N ARG A 21 -13.22 41.59 -46.66
CA ARG A 21 -11.80 41.42 -46.29
C ARG A 21 -11.38 42.29 -45.10
N LYS A 22 -11.99 43.47 -44.92
CA LYS A 22 -11.82 44.31 -43.72
C LYS A 22 -12.49 43.74 -42.47
N GLY A 23 -13.15 42.58 -42.57
CA GLY A 23 -13.78 41.89 -41.44
C GLY A 23 -15.16 42.40 -41.05
N ILE A 24 -15.69 43.40 -41.78
CA ILE A 24 -17.00 44.01 -41.53
C ILE A 24 -18.11 42.95 -41.60
N ASN A 25 -19.12 43.07 -40.74
CA ASN A 25 -20.19 42.08 -40.67
C ASN A 25 -21.01 42.06 -41.97
N ILE A 26 -21.45 40.88 -42.43
CA ILE A 26 -22.33 40.72 -43.60
C ILE A 26 -23.57 41.60 -43.47
N ASP A 27 -24.08 41.78 -42.24
CA ASP A 27 -25.22 42.63 -41.94
C ASP A 27 -24.97 44.13 -42.20
N GLU A 28 -23.75 44.59 -41.93
CA GLU A 28 -23.34 45.97 -42.19
C GLU A 28 -22.99 46.15 -43.67
N ILE A 29 -22.29 45.18 -44.25
CA ILE A 29 -21.98 45.15 -45.70
C ILE A 29 -23.28 45.19 -46.51
N SER A 30 -24.30 44.43 -46.12
CA SER A 30 -25.58 44.40 -46.83
C SER A 30 -26.28 45.76 -46.81
N LYS A 31 -26.17 46.51 -45.71
CA LYS A 31 -26.68 47.89 -45.61
C LYS A 31 -25.88 48.85 -46.50
N ILE A 32 -24.55 48.78 -46.47
CA ILE A 32 -23.67 49.66 -47.26
C ILE A 32 -23.86 49.46 -48.76
N ILE A 33 -23.99 48.21 -49.21
CA ILE A 33 -24.14 47.85 -50.64
C ILE A 33 -25.62 47.91 -51.08
N ASN A 34 -26.53 48.21 -50.14
CA ASN A 34 -27.97 48.26 -50.33
C ASN A 34 -28.54 46.96 -50.95
N ARG A 35 -28.18 45.82 -50.36
CA ARG A 35 -28.62 44.47 -50.75
C ARG A 35 -29.18 43.73 -49.54
N SER A 36 -30.00 42.71 -49.79
CA SER A 36 -30.44 41.84 -48.70
C SER A 36 -29.26 41.02 -48.17
N LYS A 37 -29.29 40.71 -46.87
CA LYS A 37 -28.28 39.85 -46.21
C LYS A 37 -28.10 38.52 -46.95
N SER A 38 -29.21 37.93 -47.41
CA SER A 38 -29.22 36.67 -48.15
C SER A 38 -28.53 36.81 -49.52
N ALA A 39 -28.80 37.89 -50.27
CA ALA A 39 -28.13 38.15 -51.54
C ALA A 39 -26.62 38.37 -51.37
N THR A 40 -26.21 39.13 -50.35
CA THR A 40 -24.80 39.37 -50.02
C THR A 40 -24.08 38.08 -49.63
N SER A 41 -24.72 37.23 -48.83
CA SER A 41 -24.19 35.91 -48.43
C SER A 41 -24.05 34.96 -49.63
N HIS A 42 -25.09 34.85 -50.48
CA HIS A 42 -25.01 34.03 -51.69
C HIS A 42 -23.95 34.54 -52.65
N LYS A 43 -23.83 35.86 -52.85
CA LYS A 43 -22.78 36.39 -53.74
C LYS A 43 -21.38 36.11 -53.21
N LEU A 44 -21.15 36.16 -51.90
CA LEU A 44 -19.87 35.75 -51.30
C LEU A 44 -19.58 34.26 -51.54
N LYS A 45 -20.62 33.40 -51.50
CA LYS A 45 -20.52 31.99 -51.84
C LYS A 45 -20.18 31.75 -53.30
N ASP A 46 -20.84 32.45 -54.23
CA ASP A 46 -20.54 32.38 -55.66
C ASP A 46 -19.11 32.85 -55.97
N LEU A 47 -18.60 33.80 -55.19
CA LEU A 47 -17.23 34.32 -55.29
C LEU A 47 -16.19 33.44 -54.57
N GLY A 48 -16.58 32.31 -53.97
CA GLY A 48 -15.68 31.42 -53.23
C GLY A 48 -15.17 31.99 -51.90
N LEU A 49 -15.76 33.09 -51.41
CA LEU A 49 -15.40 33.77 -50.16
C LEU A 49 -16.25 33.24 -49.00
N THR A 50 -16.27 31.92 -48.83
CA THR A 50 -16.97 31.24 -47.75
C THR A 50 -15.99 30.55 -46.82
N GLY A 51 -15.84 31.08 -45.61
CA GLY A 51 -14.96 30.51 -44.60
C GLY A 51 -14.80 31.42 -43.40
N ASN A 52 -14.05 30.96 -42.40
CA ASN A 52 -13.70 31.77 -41.23
C ASN A 52 -12.88 32.99 -41.71
N ARG A 53 -13.43 34.21 -41.59
CA ARG A 53 -12.81 35.46 -42.09
C ARG A 53 -11.38 35.67 -41.58
N ARG A 54 -11.03 35.11 -40.41
CA ARG A 54 -9.68 35.15 -39.82
C ARG A 54 -8.64 34.29 -40.56
N VAL A 55 -9.06 33.46 -41.52
CA VAL A 55 -8.21 32.48 -42.24
C VAL A 55 -7.97 32.89 -43.70
N LEU A 56 -8.56 34.00 -44.16
CA LEU A 56 -8.25 34.54 -45.47
C LEU A 56 -6.84 35.15 -45.45
N TRP A 57 -5.99 34.66 -46.34
CA TRP A 57 -4.62 35.12 -46.53
C TRP A 57 -4.57 36.00 -47.78
N THR A 58 -4.05 37.22 -47.68
CA THR A 58 -3.74 38.07 -48.84
C THR A 58 -2.39 37.68 -49.45
N ASN A 59 -2.14 38.06 -50.71
CA ASN A 59 -0.82 37.82 -51.33
C ASN A 59 0.30 38.57 -50.58
N GLU A 60 -0.01 39.74 -50.01
CA GLU A 60 0.89 40.51 -49.14
C GLU A 60 1.22 39.73 -47.86
N GLU A 61 0.20 39.24 -47.13
CA GLU A 61 0.39 38.42 -45.92
C GLU A 61 1.16 37.12 -46.22
N LEU A 62 1.04 36.57 -47.43
CA LEU A 62 1.78 35.38 -47.85
C LEU A 62 3.25 35.66 -48.14
N ASN A 63 3.55 36.80 -48.77
CA ASN A 63 4.92 37.23 -49.00
C ASN A 63 5.59 37.60 -47.68
N GLU A 64 4.89 38.34 -46.83
CA GLU A 64 5.37 38.70 -45.49
C GLU A 64 5.59 37.47 -44.61
N LEU A 65 4.69 36.47 -44.64
CA LEU A 65 4.92 35.18 -43.98
C LEU A 65 6.20 34.48 -44.47
N LYS A 66 6.47 34.49 -45.78
CA LYS A 66 7.69 33.89 -46.34
C LYS A 66 8.93 34.65 -45.91
N ASP A 67 8.89 35.97 -45.94
CA ASP A 67 10.04 36.81 -45.58
C ASP A 67 10.39 36.68 -44.10
N LEU A 68 9.40 36.79 -43.21
CA LEU A 68 9.58 36.61 -41.77
C LEU A 68 10.05 35.19 -41.43
N PHE A 69 9.56 34.18 -42.15
CA PHE A 69 10.03 32.80 -42.00
C PHE A 69 11.48 32.62 -42.46
N ASN A 70 11.85 33.20 -43.60
CA ASN A 70 13.22 33.16 -44.13
C ASN A 70 14.22 33.93 -43.26
N GLN A 71 13.77 34.96 -42.55
CA GLN A 71 14.53 35.67 -41.51
C GLN A 71 14.72 34.84 -40.22
N GLY A 72 14.08 33.68 -40.11
CA GLY A 72 14.25 32.75 -38.98
C GLY A 72 13.42 33.09 -37.74
N LEU A 73 12.41 33.96 -37.85
CA LEU A 73 11.56 34.30 -36.70
C LEU A 73 10.72 33.09 -36.25
N PRO A 74 10.52 32.91 -34.94
CA PRO A 74 9.63 31.88 -34.43
C PRO A 74 8.17 32.20 -34.78
N TYR A 75 7.36 31.16 -35.01
CA TYR A 75 5.93 31.32 -35.36
C TYR A 75 5.11 32.11 -34.34
N SER A 76 5.56 32.22 -33.09
CA SER A 76 4.95 33.07 -32.06
C SER A 76 5.08 34.57 -32.37
N GLU A 77 6.22 35.00 -32.90
CA GLU A 77 6.46 36.39 -33.29
C GLU A 77 5.80 36.71 -34.64
N ILE A 78 5.92 35.78 -35.61
CA ILE A 78 5.24 35.89 -36.91
C ILE A 78 3.72 36.06 -36.73
N ALA A 79 3.12 35.29 -35.81
CA ALA A 79 1.69 35.36 -35.52
C ALA A 79 1.25 36.73 -34.98
N LYS A 80 2.07 37.38 -34.14
CA LYS A 80 1.79 38.73 -33.63
C LYS A 80 1.85 39.77 -34.76
N ILE A 81 2.89 39.72 -35.59
CA ILE A 81 3.10 40.66 -36.70
C ILE A 81 1.94 40.58 -37.70
N LEU A 82 1.58 39.36 -38.11
CA LEU A 82 0.50 39.12 -39.08
C LEU A 82 -0.90 39.18 -38.46
N ASN A 83 -1.00 39.40 -37.15
CA ASN A 83 -2.25 39.34 -36.38
C ASN A 83 -3.08 38.06 -36.69
N LYS A 84 -2.40 36.91 -36.74
CA LYS A 84 -2.99 35.57 -36.95
C LYS A 84 -2.68 34.68 -35.74
N THR A 85 -3.26 33.49 -35.71
CA THR A 85 -2.88 32.48 -34.71
C THR A 85 -1.61 31.74 -35.12
N VAL A 86 -0.81 31.31 -34.15
CA VAL A 86 0.41 30.50 -34.38
C VAL A 86 0.13 29.27 -35.26
N ARG A 87 -0.98 28.56 -35.00
CA ARG A 87 -1.40 27.41 -35.81
C ARG A 87 -1.74 27.78 -37.26
N ALA A 88 -2.35 28.95 -37.50
CA ALA A 88 -2.66 29.40 -38.85
C ALA A 88 -1.40 29.70 -39.66
N CYS A 89 -0.41 30.39 -39.06
CA CYS A 89 0.89 30.66 -39.68
C CYS A 89 1.65 29.36 -39.99
N GLN A 90 1.69 28.42 -39.04
CA GLN A 90 2.31 27.10 -39.23
C GLN A 90 1.65 26.32 -40.38
N ALA A 91 0.31 26.18 -40.34
CA ALA A 91 -0.43 25.45 -41.36
C ALA A 91 -0.27 26.07 -42.76
N LYS A 92 -0.17 27.40 -42.84
CA LYS A 92 0.03 28.09 -44.11
C LYS A 92 1.46 27.95 -44.63
N ALA A 93 2.47 28.08 -43.76
CA ALA A 93 3.88 27.88 -44.12
C ALA A 93 4.14 26.46 -44.68
N ILE A 94 3.58 25.42 -44.04
CA ILE A 94 3.63 24.04 -44.53
C ILE A 94 3.00 23.93 -45.92
N ARG A 95 1.80 24.49 -46.13
CA ARG A 95 1.11 24.48 -47.44
C ARG A 95 1.87 25.25 -48.53
N LEU A 96 2.68 26.23 -48.15
CA LEU A 96 3.57 26.96 -49.06
C LEU A 96 4.90 26.24 -49.33
N GLY A 97 5.11 25.06 -48.74
CA GLY A 97 6.34 24.28 -48.91
C GLY A 97 7.54 24.82 -48.13
N LEU A 98 7.32 25.73 -47.17
CA LEU A 98 8.38 26.29 -46.34
C LEU A 98 8.86 25.21 -45.35
N LYS A 99 10.03 24.64 -45.62
CA LYS A 99 10.69 23.67 -44.73
C LYS A 99 11.56 24.43 -43.73
N THR A 100 11.34 24.23 -42.45
CA THR A 100 12.25 24.76 -41.41
C THR A 100 13.62 24.09 -41.60
N LYS A 101 14.67 24.88 -41.87
CA LYS A 101 16.03 24.45 -41.49
C LYS A 101 16.00 24.19 -39.99
N GLU A 102 16.68 23.15 -39.54
CA GLU A 102 16.59 22.50 -38.21
C GLU A 102 16.62 23.46 -37.00
N CYS A 103 15.56 24.22 -36.79
CA CYS A 103 15.23 24.86 -35.54
C CYS A 103 14.33 23.90 -34.80
N ASN A 104 14.92 22.80 -34.32
CA ASN A 104 14.28 22.02 -33.27
C ASN A 104 14.16 22.96 -32.06
N VAL A 105 12.96 23.49 -31.84
CA VAL A 105 12.58 24.21 -30.61
C VAL A 105 12.89 23.36 -29.35
N TRP A 106 13.07 22.05 -29.55
CA TRP A 106 13.54 21.05 -28.59
C TRP A 106 15.00 21.16 -28.17
N VAL A 107 15.86 21.81 -28.96
CA VAL A 107 17.30 21.93 -28.68
C VAL A 107 17.61 23.18 -27.84
N ASN A 108 16.88 24.29 -28.05
CA ASN A 108 17.19 25.57 -27.41
C ASN A 108 16.44 25.83 -26.09
N ASN A 109 15.34 25.13 -25.83
CA ASN A 109 14.75 25.06 -24.50
C ASN A 109 15.22 23.76 -23.84
N LYS A 110 16.33 23.81 -23.09
CA LYS A 110 16.71 22.72 -22.18
C LYS A 110 15.50 22.40 -21.30
N ARG A 111 14.78 21.33 -21.61
CA ARG A 111 13.61 20.92 -20.84
C ARG A 111 14.06 20.62 -19.42
N ALA A 112 13.26 21.06 -18.45
CA ALA A 112 13.38 20.64 -17.06
C ALA A 112 13.22 19.10 -16.87
N ASP A 113 12.80 18.38 -17.92
CA ASP A 113 12.50 16.95 -17.92
C ASP A 113 13.69 16.02 -18.26
N PHE A 114 14.93 16.50 -18.33
CA PHE A 114 16.07 15.61 -18.59
C PHE A 114 16.25 14.63 -17.40
N TRP A 115 16.47 13.34 -17.70
CA TRP A 115 16.73 12.33 -16.66
C TRP A 115 18.16 12.50 -16.15
N THR A 116 18.33 12.69 -14.85
CA THR A 116 19.63 12.71 -14.18
C THR A 116 20.21 11.30 -14.07
N GLU A 117 21.53 11.18 -13.93
CA GLU A 117 22.20 9.89 -13.71
C GLU A 117 21.66 9.19 -12.46
N SER A 118 21.41 9.95 -11.39
CA SER A 118 20.82 9.44 -10.15
C SER A 118 19.41 8.86 -10.34
N GLU A 119 18.55 9.53 -11.12
CA GLU A 119 17.22 9.00 -11.45
C GLU A 119 17.31 7.73 -12.30
N ILE A 120 18.26 7.68 -13.23
CA ILE A 120 18.50 6.50 -14.08
C ILE A 120 18.99 5.32 -13.23
N GLU A 121 19.92 5.54 -12.32
CA GLU A 121 20.41 4.52 -11.39
C GLU A 121 19.30 4.03 -10.46
N THR A 122 18.50 4.95 -9.94
CA THR A 122 17.32 4.63 -9.12
C THR A 122 16.31 3.80 -9.90
N LEU A 123 16.03 4.15 -11.16
CA LEU A 123 15.14 3.39 -12.03
C LEU A 123 15.66 1.97 -12.26
N LYS A 124 16.94 1.83 -12.61
CA LYS A 124 17.59 0.52 -12.81
C LYS A 124 17.46 -0.35 -11.56
N LYS A 125 17.75 0.22 -10.38
CA LYS A 125 17.60 -0.46 -9.10
C LYS A 125 16.16 -0.89 -8.84
N CYS A 126 15.19 0.00 -9.02
CA CYS A 126 13.78 -0.32 -8.80
C CYS A 126 13.27 -1.44 -9.71
N VAL A 127 13.69 -1.46 -10.98
CA VAL A 127 13.33 -2.51 -11.93
C VAL A 127 14.01 -3.83 -11.57
N PHE A 128 15.28 -3.79 -11.18
CA PHE A 128 16.05 -4.96 -10.74
C PHE A 128 15.46 -5.60 -9.47
N ASP A 129 15.16 -4.78 -8.46
CA ASP A 129 14.51 -5.19 -7.21
C ASP A 129 13.07 -5.69 -7.46
N GLY A 130 12.52 -5.41 -8.66
CA GLY A 130 11.19 -5.86 -9.05
C GLY A 130 10.09 -5.11 -8.30
N LEU A 131 10.21 -3.80 -8.12
CA LEU A 131 9.12 -2.98 -7.57
C LEU A 131 7.92 -2.95 -8.53
N PHE A 132 6.75 -2.57 -8.02
CA PHE A 132 5.58 -2.32 -8.87
C PHE A 132 5.58 -0.88 -9.38
N MET A 133 4.97 -0.65 -10.56
CA MET A 133 4.95 0.68 -11.19
C MET A 133 4.49 1.80 -10.23
N PRO A 134 3.43 1.64 -9.40
CA PRO A 134 3.04 2.67 -8.44
C PRO A 134 4.10 3.07 -7.44
N ASP A 135 4.98 2.15 -7.03
CA ASP A 135 6.06 2.45 -6.09
C ASP A 135 7.19 3.20 -6.79
N ILE A 136 7.51 2.82 -8.03
CA ILE A 136 8.50 3.52 -8.86
C ILE A 136 8.05 4.97 -9.13
N LEU A 137 6.76 5.19 -9.36
CA LEU A 137 6.18 6.53 -9.52
C LEU A 137 6.41 7.41 -8.30
N LYS A 138 6.23 6.87 -7.09
CA LYS A 138 6.45 7.59 -5.83
C LYS A 138 7.92 7.92 -5.61
N ILE A 139 8.81 6.99 -5.93
CA ILE A 139 10.27 7.15 -5.72
C ILE A 139 10.86 8.16 -6.70
N ILE A 140 10.57 8.01 -7.99
CA ILE A 140 11.18 8.81 -9.05
C ILE A 140 10.41 10.11 -9.28
N ASN A 141 9.17 10.20 -8.78
CA ASN A 141 8.31 11.38 -8.90
C ASN A 141 8.14 11.85 -10.37
N ARG A 142 8.01 10.89 -11.30
CA ARG A 142 7.75 11.13 -12.73
C ARG A 142 6.48 10.43 -13.16
N SER A 143 5.92 10.84 -14.30
CA SER A 143 4.75 10.17 -14.86
C SER A 143 5.09 8.74 -15.34
N GLU A 144 4.11 7.84 -15.28
CA GLU A 144 4.24 6.45 -15.73
C GLU A 144 4.70 6.35 -17.19
N LYS A 145 4.18 7.23 -18.04
CA LYS A 145 4.57 7.31 -19.45
C LYS A 145 6.05 7.65 -19.62
N CYS A 146 6.59 8.57 -18.81
CA CYS A 146 8.01 8.92 -18.84
C CYS A 146 8.89 7.74 -18.40
N ILE A 147 8.47 7.01 -17.36
CA ILE A 147 9.19 5.82 -16.88
C ILE A 147 9.21 4.75 -17.96
N TYR A 148 8.08 4.42 -18.59
CA TYR A 148 8.03 3.44 -19.68
C TYR A 148 8.94 3.81 -20.84
N TYR A 149 8.93 5.08 -21.29
CA TYR A 149 9.82 5.51 -22.35
C TYR A 149 11.29 5.38 -21.96
N LYS A 150 11.64 5.72 -20.71
CA LYS A 150 13.01 5.60 -20.24
C LYS A 150 13.44 4.14 -20.09
N MET A 151 12.55 3.27 -19.61
CA MET A 151 12.79 1.83 -19.57
C MET A 151 13.04 1.27 -20.96
N HIS A 152 12.23 1.63 -21.95
CA HIS A 152 12.42 1.21 -23.34
C HIS A 152 13.73 1.76 -23.94
N GLU A 153 14.09 3.00 -23.66
CA GLU A 153 15.37 3.60 -24.08
C GLU A 153 16.58 2.83 -23.50
N LEU A 154 16.46 2.35 -22.26
CA LEU A 154 17.51 1.64 -21.53
C LEU A 154 17.43 0.10 -21.65
N ASP A 155 16.51 -0.42 -22.46
CA ASP A 155 16.21 -1.85 -22.60
C ASP A 155 15.95 -2.58 -21.26
N LEU A 156 15.22 -1.90 -20.35
CA LEU A 156 14.85 -2.43 -19.05
C LEU A 156 13.49 -3.13 -19.12
N HIS A 157 13.45 -4.38 -18.66
CA HIS A 157 12.23 -5.19 -18.60
C HIS A 157 11.95 -5.61 -17.16
N PHE A 158 10.68 -5.58 -16.76
CA PHE A 158 10.29 -6.17 -15.49
C PHE A 158 10.43 -7.67 -15.55
N ARG A 159 11.02 -8.27 -14.51
CA ARG A 159 10.96 -9.72 -14.33
C ARG A 159 9.51 -10.18 -14.11
N GLU A 160 9.27 -11.45 -14.41
CA GLU A 160 8.01 -12.07 -14.05
C GLU A 160 7.82 -12.02 -12.53
N LYS A 161 6.64 -11.56 -12.11
CA LYS A 161 6.25 -11.51 -10.70
C LYS A 161 5.69 -12.87 -10.28
N THR A 162 6.09 -13.31 -9.09
CA THR A 162 5.52 -14.49 -8.44
C THR A 162 4.05 -14.26 -8.08
N GLU A 163 3.32 -15.33 -7.84
CA GLU A 163 1.91 -15.23 -7.41
C GLU A 163 1.77 -14.54 -6.05
N ILE A 164 2.78 -14.65 -5.17
CA ILE A 164 2.82 -13.94 -3.87
C ILE A 164 2.90 -12.44 -4.10
N GLU A 165 3.80 -11.98 -4.97
CA GLU A 165 3.95 -10.55 -5.27
C GLU A 165 2.69 -9.98 -5.92
N LYS A 166 2.07 -10.72 -6.85
CA LYS A 166 0.80 -10.33 -7.46
C LYS A 166 -0.34 -10.25 -6.44
N ALA A 167 -0.39 -11.17 -5.48
CA ALA A 167 -1.37 -11.15 -4.40
C ALA A 167 -1.13 -9.97 -3.45
N ASN A 168 0.12 -9.72 -3.07
CA ASN A 168 0.53 -8.62 -2.20
C ASN A 168 0.18 -7.25 -2.81
N TYR A 169 0.40 -7.07 -4.11
CA TYR A 169 0.03 -5.86 -4.84
C TYR A 169 -1.48 -5.56 -4.82
N ARG A 170 -2.32 -6.59 -4.73
CA ARG A 170 -3.79 -6.44 -4.68
C ARG A 170 -4.30 -6.09 -3.28
N ARG A 171 -3.45 -6.10 -2.25
CA ARG A 171 -3.86 -5.78 -0.89
C ARG A 171 -4.16 -4.28 -0.76
N ALA A 172 -5.22 -3.96 -0.02
CA ALA A 172 -5.56 -2.58 0.32
C ALA A 172 -4.65 -1.99 1.41
N TYR A 173 -3.94 -2.86 2.15
CA TYR A 173 -3.11 -2.52 3.30
C TYR A 173 -1.69 -3.07 3.09
N SER A 174 -0.69 -2.35 3.61
CA SER A 174 0.70 -2.76 3.61
C SER A 174 1.11 -3.39 4.93
N VAL A 175 2.17 -4.19 4.89
CA VAL A 175 2.82 -4.84 6.03
C VAL A 175 4.26 -5.18 5.63
N ASP A 176 5.17 -5.26 6.59
CA ASP A 176 6.50 -5.83 6.39
C ASP A 176 6.42 -7.36 6.22
N ASP A 177 6.28 -7.83 4.99
CA ASP A 177 6.20 -9.27 4.67
C ASP A 177 7.44 -10.07 5.10
N ASP A 178 8.58 -9.42 5.33
CA ASP A 178 9.86 -10.04 5.65
C ASP A 178 10.10 -10.14 7.18
N TYR A 179 9.16 -9.64 7.99
CA TYR A 179 9.31 -9.56 9.45
C TYR A 179 9.70 -10.89 10.12
N PHE A 180 9.11 -12.00 9.66
CA PHE A 180 9.36 -13.35 10.18
C PHE A 180 10.39 -14.15 9.37
N GLU A 181 10.98 -13.57 8.32
CA GLU A 181 11.97 -14.26 7.49
C GLU A 181 13.16 -14.75 8.32
N ASN A 182 13.63 -13.88 9.22
CA ASN A 182 14.64 -14.17 10.22
C ASN A 182 14.18 -13.63 11.58
N ILE A 183 14.17 -14.50 12.60
CA ILE A 183 13.97 -14.09 13.98
C ILE A 183 15.31 -13.61 14.54
N ASP A 184 15.55 -12.30 14.42
CA ASP A 184 16.83 -11.64 14.74
C ASP A 184 16.76 -10.74 16.00
N SER A 185 15.63 -10.75 16.73
CA SER A 185 15.45 -9.99 17.96
C SER A 185 14.54 -10.72 18.96
N GLN A 186 14.67 -10.37 20.25
CA GLN A 186 13.77 -10.88 21.29
C GLN A 186 12.32 -10.54 21.00
N LYS A 187 12.06 -9.35 20.44
CA LYS A 187 10.69 -8.91 20.11
C LYS A 187 10.06 -9.74 19.00
N LYS A 188 10.81 -10.08 17.94
CA LYS A 188 10.33 -11.02 16.91
C LYS A 188 10.03 -12.41 17.48
N ALA A 189 10.90 -12.92 18.34
CA ALA A 189 10.68 -14.20 19.02
C ALA A 189 9.47 -14.17 19.97
N TYR A 190 9.26 -13.04 20.65
CA TYR A 190 8.08 -12.79 21.47
C TYR A 190 6.78 -12.88 20.65
N TRP A 191 6.74 -12.29 19.46
CA TRP A 191 5.59 -12.44 18.57
C TRP A 191 5.43 -13.85 18.03
N LEU A 192 6.52 -14.57 17.77
CA LEU A 192 6.48 -15.98 17.41
C LEU A 192 5.75 -16.81 18.49
N GLY A 193 6.06 -16.57 19.77
CA GLY A 193 5.39 -17.20 20.91
C GLY A 193 3.90 -16.86 20.99
N TRP A 194 3.52 -15.60 20.79
CA TRP A 194 2.11 -15.18 20.74
C TRP A 194 1.32 -15.84 19.61
N ILE A 195 1.92 -15.94 18.42
CA ILE A 195 1.27 -16.56 17.27
C ILE A 195 1.14 -18.07 17.50
N LEU A 196 2.12 -18.69 18.17
CA LEU A 196 2.09 -20.10 18.52
C LEU A 196 0.89 -20.45 19.43
N THR A 197 0.56 -19.59 20.39
CA THR A 197 -0.51 -19.81 21.37
C THR A 197 -1.87 -19.33 20.86
N ASP A 198 -2.10 -18.02 20.80
CA ASP A 198 -3.40 -17.41 20.52
C ASP A 198 -3.58 -17.03 19.04
N GLY A 199 -2.51 -17.15 18.24
CA GLY A 199 -2.55 -16.83 16.83
C GLY A 199 -3.13 -17.93 15.95
N TYR A 200 -3.54 -17.53 14.75
CA TYR A 200 -3.99 -18.45 13.71
C TYR A 200 -3.31 -18.18 12.37
N VAL A 201 -3.24 -19.23 11.56
CA VAL A 201 -2.90 -19.19 10.15
C VAL A 201 -4.04 -19.83 9.37
N LYS A 202 -4.50 -19.15 8.32
CA LYS A 202 -5.54 -19.64 7.39
C LYS A 202 -4.97 -19.63 5.99
N THR A 203 -4.87 -20.81 5.40
CA THR A 203 -4.52 -20.99 3.99
C THR A 203 -5.67 -21.65 3.26
N SER A 204 -5.97 -21.20 2.04
CA SER A 204 -6.94 -21.88 1.18
C SER A 204 -6.60 -21.66 -0.28
N VAL A 205 -6.68 -22.71 -1.08
CA VAL A 205 -6.40 -22.68 -2.51
C VAL A 205 -7.70 -22.72 -3.29
N ASN A 206 -7.86 -21.82 -4.27
CA ASN A 206 -9.04 -21.81 -5.12
C ASN A 206 -8.86 -22.74 -6.32
N SER A 207 -9.52 -23.90 -6.27
CA SER A 207 -9.51 -24.90 -7.34
C SER A 207 -10.04 -24.38 -8.68
N LYS A 208 -10.87 -23.33 -8.69
CA LYS A 208 -11.45 -22.73 -9.92
C LYS A 208 -10.55 -21.67 -10.56
N ARG A 209 -9.49 -21.21 -9.89
CA ARG A 209 -8.52 -20.22 -10.40
C ARG A 209 -7.14 -20.84 -10.53
N ASN A 210 -7.03 -21.98 -11.21
CA ASN A 210 -5.77 -22.69 -11.46
C ASN A 210 -4.90 -22.93 -10.21
N GLY A 211 -5.52 -23.10 -9.03
CA GLY A 211 -4.76 -23.32 -7.80
C GLY A 211 -4.13 -22.04 -7.20
N LEU A 212 -4.58 -20.84 -7.57
CA LEU A 212 -4.16 -19.62 -6.87
C LEU A 212 -4.58 -19.68 -5.40
N VAL A 213 -3.66 -19.25 -4.53
CA VAL A 213 -3.97 -19.11 -3.11
C VAL A 213 -4.98 -17.98 -2.92
N SER A 214 -6.09 -18.30 -2.27
CA SER A 214 -7.25 -17.43 -2.12
C SER A 214 -7.38 -16.80 -0.74
N VAL A 215 -6.76 -17.41 0.27
CA VAL A 215 -6.71 -16.92 1.65
C VAL A 215 -5.31 -17.22 2.17
N ASN A 216 -4.66 -16.21 2.73
CA ASN A 216 -3.31 -16.27 3.31
C ASN A 216 -3.29 -15.35 4.52
N ASN A 217 -4.04 -15.72 5.54
CA ASN A 217 -4.33 -14.84 6.65
C ASN A 217 -3.62 -15.34 7.91
N ILE A 218 -2.87 -14.44 8.54
CA ILE A 218 -2.34 -14.63 9.89
C ILE A 218 -3.00 -13.63 10.81
N GLY A 219 -3.21 -13.99 12.08
CA GLY A 219 -3.81 -13.04 12.99
C GLY A 219 -3.84 -13.48 14.43
N LEU A 220 -4.17 -12.52 15.28
CA LEU A 220 -4.43 -12.71 16.71
C LEU A 220 -5.88 -12.29 16.99
N HIS A 221 -6.60 -13.10 17.76
CA HIS A 221 -7.96 -12.79 18.23
C HIS A 221 -7.97 -12.77 19.75
N LEU A 222 -8.10 -11.59 20.35
CA LEU A 222 -7.94 -11.39 21.78
C LEU A 222 -9.18 -10.73 22.40
N GLN A 223 -9.32 -10.83 23.73
CA GLN A 223 -10.29 -10.02 24.45
C GLN A 223 -9.94 -8.53 24.30
N LYS A 224 -10.96 -7.65 24.30
CA LYS A 224 -10.75 -6.21 24.09
C LYS A 224 -9.86 -5.57 25.16
N THR A 225 -9.77 -6.17 26.34
CA THR A 225 -8.86 -5.75 27.43
C THR A 225 -7.38 -5.86 27.05
N ASP A 226 -7.04 -6.73 26.09
CA ASP A 226 -5.67 -6.94 25.60
C ASP A 226 -5.45 -6.24 24.23
N LEU A 227 -6.21 -5.18 23.91
CA LEU A 227 -6.11 -4.43 22.65
C LEU A 227 -4.70 -3.90 22.38
N SER A 228 -4.00 -3.41 23.41
CA SER A 228 -2.64 -2.86 23.28
C SER A 228 -1.66 -3.88 22.71
N VAL A 229 -1.85 -5.17 22.96
CA VAL A 229 -1.05 -6.25 22.36
C VAL A 229 -1.19 -6.24 20.84
N LEU A 230 -2.40 -6.03 20.31
CA LEU A 230 -2.62 -5.97 18.87
C LEU A 230 -2.06 -4.69 18.26
N GLU A 231 -2.15 -3.56 18.97
CA GLU A 231 -1.59 -2.27 18.54
C GLU A 231 -0.06 -2.34 18.45
N ASP A 232 0.60 -2.89 19.47
CA ASP A 232 2.04 -3.13 19.48
C ASP A 232 2.46 -4.09 18.37
N PHE A 233 1.72 -5.18 18.17
CA PHE A 233 2.02 -6.13 17.11
C PHE A 233 1.88 -5.50 15.72
N ASN A 234 0.82 -4.74 15.48
CA ASN A 234 0.58 -4.07 14.21
C ASN A 234 1.66 -3.02 13.92
N LYS A 235 2.12 -2.31 14.95
CA LYS A 235 3.22 -1.35 14.87
C LYS A 235 4.54 -2.04 14.54
N ASP A 236 4.88 -3.12 15.22
CA ASP A 236 6.12 -3.86 15.00
C ASP A 236 6.18 -4.47 13.59
N LEU A 237 5.05 -4.93 13.07
CA LEU A 237 4.92 -5.41 11.69
C LEU A 237 4.96 -4.27 10.63
N ASN A 238 5.07 -3.01 11.05
CA ASN A 238 4.94 -1.84 10.18
C ASN A 238 3.68 -1.93 9.27
N SER A 239 2.56 -2.36 9.87
CA SER A 239 1.35 -2.72 9.16
C SER A 239 0.30 -1.62 9.21
N THR A 240 -0.43 -1.45 8.10
CA THR A 240 -1.59 -0.54 8.01
C THR A 240 -2.92 -1.30 8.08
N PHE A 241 -2.91 -2.60 8.38
CA PHE A 241 -4.13 -3.37 8.55
C PHE A 241 -4.94 -2.84 9.74
N PRO A 242 -6.26 -2.66 9.61
CA PRO A 242 -7.08 -2.17 10.70
C PRO A 242 -7.29 -3.28 11.74
N ILE A 243 -7.23 -2.89 13.01
CA ILE A 243 -7.65 -3.76 14.11
C ILE A 243 -9.19 -3.70 14.21
N SER A 244 -9.84 -4.81 13.91
CA SER A 244 -11.29 -4.93 14.03
C SER A 244 -11.68 -5.19 15.48
N SER A 245 -12.87 -4.74 15.89
CA SER A 245 -13.45 -5.01 17.20
C SER A 245 -14.84 -5.60 17.05
N ARG A 246 -15.21 -6.48 17.99
CA ARG A 246 -16.50 -7.15 18.04
C ARG A 246 -17.09 -6.99 19.43
N ALA A 247 -18.28 -6.41 19.48
CA ALA A 247 -19.03 -6.23 20.72
C ALA A 247 -19.47 -7.58 21.33
N GLU A 248 -19.76 -7.53 22.63
CA GLU A 248 -20.37 -8.64 23.35
C GLU A 248 -21.70 -9.06 22.71
N ARG A 249 -21.95 -10.37 22.71
CA ARG A 249 -23.19 -10.94 22.19
C ARG A 249 -23.50 -12.27 22.85
N THR A 250 -24.78 -12.59 22.91
CA THR A 250 -25.26 -13.91 23.33
C THR A 250 -25.22 -14.86 22.15
N VAL A 251 -24.57 -16.01 22.31
CA VAL A 251 -24.47 -17.07 21.29
C VAL A 251 -24.93 -18.40 21.86
N LYS A 252 -25.68 -19.14 21.04
CA LYS A 252 -26.00 -20.54 21.28
C LYS A 252 -24.85 -21.39 20.77
N THR A 253 -24.29 -22.25 21.63
CA THR A 253 -23.21 -23.18 21.28
C THR A 253 -23.48 -24.55 21.88
N THR A 254 -22.83 -25.59 21.36
CA THR A 254 -22.91 -26.95 21.93
C THR A 254 -21.59 -27.25 22.65
N ILE A 255 -21.66 -27.49 23.96
CA ILE A 255 -20.50 -27.87 24.78
C ILE A 255 -20.82 -29.21 25.44
N ALA A 256 -19.98 -30.22 25.21
CA ALA A 256 -20.18 -31.58 25.71
C ALA A 256 -21.58 -32.15 25.34
N ASN A 257 -21.97 -32.02 24.07
CA ASN A 257 -23.25 -32.47 23.51
C ASN A 257 -24.50 -31.86 24.15
N LYS A 258 -24.37 -30.72 24.82
CA LYS A 258 -25.49 -29.96 25.39
C LYS A 258 -25.49 -28.54 24.84
N GLU A 259 -26.67 -28.08 24.40
CA GLU A 259 -26.86 -26.67 24.07
C GLU A 259 -26.62 -25.81 25.30
N LYS A 260 -25.84 -24.75 25.12
CA LYS A 260 -25.58 -23.73 26.12
C LYS A 260 -25.68 -22.35 25.48
N ILE A 261 -26.26 -21.44 26.24
CA ILE A 261 -26.26 -20.02 25.93
C ILE A 261 -25.07 -19.41 26.66
N ILE A 262 -24.17 -18.78 25.92
CA ILE A 262 -23.00 -18.09 26.48
C ILE A 262 -22.98 -16.65 26.02
N ASN A 263 -22.57 -15.76 26.92
CA ASN A 263 -22.29 -14.37 26.58
C ASN A 263 -20.80 -14.26 26.26
N THR A 264 -20.48 -13.83 25.05
CA THR A 264 -19.08 -13.59 24.65
C THR A 264 -18.66 -12.21 25.09
N LYS A 265 -17.48 -12.08 25.69
CA LYS A 265 -16.90 -10.76 25.95
C LYS A 265 -16.57 -10.02 24.66
N GLU A 266 -16.39 -8.70 24.78
CA GLU A 266 -15.81 -7.91 23.70
C GLU A 266 -14.44 -8.46 23.28
N SER A 267 -14.21 -8.48 21.97
CA SER A 267 -12.98 -9.00 21.38
C SER A 267 -12.45 -8.06 20.30
N CYS A 268 -11.17 -8.21 20.00
CA CYS A 268 -10.50 -7.48 18.94
C CYS A 268 -9.66 -8.44 18.10
N THR A 269 -9.38 -8.07 16.85
CA THR A 269 -8.67 -8.95 15.92
C THR A 269 -7.85 -8.14 14.95
N LEU A 270 -6.57 -8.50 14.86
CA LEU A 270 -5.69 -8.13 13.77
C LEU A 270 -5.62 -9.33 12.82
N ASP A 271 -6.07 -9.14 11.59
CA ASP A 271 -6.10 -10.17 10.54
C ASP A 271 -5.35 -9.64 9.31
N ILE A 272 -4.15 -10.18 9.09
CA ILE A 272 -3.18 -9.70 8.10
C ILE A 272 -3.07 -10.73 6.99
N SER A 273 -3.17 -10.26 5.74
CA SER A 273 -2.92 -11.13 4.60
C SER A 273 -1.45 -11.07 4.19
N SER A 274 -0.69 -12.15 4.39
CA SER A 274 0.68 -12.30 3.89
C SER A 274 1.03 -13.78 3.65
N ALA A 275 1.28 -14.14 2.39
CA ALA A 275 1.70 -15.49 2.03
C ALA A 275 3.13 -15.79 2.48
N LYS A 276 4.02 -14.78 2.41
CA LYS A 276 5.42 -14.91 2.81
C LYS A 276 5.55 -15.16 4.31
N MET A 277 4.87 -14.37 5.16
CA MET A 277 4.88 -14.61 6.60
C MET A 277 4.40 -16.01 6.96
N ILE A 278 3.38 -16.54 6.27
CA ILE A 278 2.91 -17.91 6.51
C ILE A 278 4.00 -18.94 6.21
N GLN A 279 4.71 -18.78 5.09
CA GLN A 279 5.83 -19.66 4.73
C GLN A 279 6.97 -19.55 5.74
N ASP A 280 7.27 -18.34 6.21
CA ASP A 280 8.31 -18.09 7.20
C ASP A 280 7.94 -18.68 8.57
N LEU A 281 6.70 -18.50 9.03
CA LEU A 281 6.17 -19.07 10.27
C LEU A 281 6.14 -20.61 10.25
N ALA A 282 5.91 -21.22 9.09
CA ALA A 282 5.92 -22.67 8.94
C ALA A 282 7.29 -23.29 9.26
N LYS A 283 8.40 -22.56 9.05
CA LYS A 283 9.76 -22.99 9.44
C LYS A 283 9.89 -23.21 10.95
N TYR A 284 9.05 -22.55 11.74
CA TYR A 284 9.00 -22.61 13.20
C TYR A 284 7.84 -23.47 13.73
N GLY A 285 7.25 -24.32 12.89
CA GLY A 285 6.16 -25.22 13.29
C GLY A 285 4.78 -24.54 13.42
N ILE A 286 4.64 -23.30 12.95
CA ILE A 286 3.35 -22.59 12.99
C ILE A 286 2.62 -22.81 11.67
N HIS A 287 1.62 -23.68 11.69
CA HIS A 287 0.75 -23.97 10.55
C HIS A 287 -0.74 -23.87 10.90
N GLN A 288 -1.59 -24.05 9.89
CA GLN A 288 -3.04 -24.11 10.08
C GLN A 288 -3.43 -25.32 10.96
N ASN A 289 -4.42 -25.14 11.83
CA ASN A 289 -4.93 -26.17 12.76
C ASN A 289 -3.90 -26.74 13.77
N LYS A 290 -2.83 -25.98 14.07
CA LYS A 290 -1.71 -26.40 14.93
C LYS A 290 -2.04 -26.76 16.38
N THR A 291 -3.26 -26.50 16.87
CA THR A 291 -3.61 -26.58 18.31
C THR A 291 -3.27 -27.91 18.98
N TYR A 292 -3.22 -29.01 18.23
CA TYR A 292 -3.02 -30.36 18.80
C TYR A 292 -1.60 -30.92 18.64
N ASP A 293 -0.77 -30.27 17.84
CA ASP A 293 0.56 -30.73 17.41
C ASP A 293 1.61 -29.60 17.46
N VAL A 294 1.34 -28.54 18.24
CA VAL A 294 2.36 -27.54 18.60
C VAL A 294 3.62 -28.24 19.13
N VAL A 295 4.77 -27.89 18.58
CA VAL A 295 6.10 -28.34 19.01
C VAL A 295 6.99 -27.14 19.31
N PHE A 296 8.08 -27.36 20.05
CA PHE A 296 9.09 -26.34 20.25
C PHE A 296 9.81 -26.02 18.91
N PRO A 297 10.03 -24.74 18.56
CA PRO A 297 10.69 -24.36 17.31
C PRO A 297 12.20 -24.59 17.40
N GLU A 298 12.67 -25.81 17.09
CA GLU A 298 14.11 -26.16 17.14
C GLU A 298 14.99 -25.27 16.25
N ALA A 299 14.43 -24.72 15.17
CA ALA A 299 15.11 -23.80 14.26
C ALA A 299 15.36 -22.39 14.87
N LEU A 300 14.77 -22.09 16.03
CA LEU A 300 14.98 -20.81 16.72
C LEU A 300 16.34 -20.81 17.43
N ASP A 301 17.16 -19.79 17.17
CA ASP A 301 18.44 -19.61 17.88
C ASP A 301 18.20 -19.43 19.39
N SER A 302 18.96 -20.18 20.19
CA SER A 302 18.92 -20.16 21.65
C SER A 302 19.01 -18.78 22.28
N LYS A 303 19.71 -17.82 21.65
CA LYS A 303 19.78 -16.45 22.15
C LYS A 303 18.41 -15.75 22.19
N TYR A 304 17.42 -16.21 21.43
CA TYR A 304 16.06 -15.64 21.37
C TYR A 304 15.01 -16.45 22.17
N TYR A 305 15.42 -17.49 22.89
CA TYR A 305 14.53 -18.22 23.80
C TYR A 305 13.86 -17.32 24.87
N PRO A 306 14.50 -16.30 25.45
CA PRO A 306 13.83 -15.39 26.39
C PRO A 306 12.56 -14.77 25.80
N GLY A 307 12.66 -14.21 24.60
CA GLY A 307 11.54 -13.59 23.89
C GLY A 307 10.45 -14.60 23.56
N PHE A 308 10.83 -15.74 22.97
CA PHE A 308 9.87 -16.80 22.63
C PHE A 308 9.10 -17.31 23.86
N ILE A 309 9.80 -17.63 24.95
CA ILE A 309 9.19 -18.10 26.19
C ILE A 309 8.29 -17.01 26.80
N ALA A 310 8.72 -15.75 26.79
CA ALA A 310 7.88 -14.64 27.23
C ALA A 310 6.59 -14.52 26.39
N GLY A 311 6.67 -14.72 25.07
CA GLY A 311 5.51 -14.74 24.18
C GLY A 311 4.54 -15.88 24.50
N VAL A 312 5.05 -17.10 24.67
CA VAL A 312 4.24 -18.28 25.04
C VAL A 312 3.56 -18.07 26.39
N ILE A 313 4.28 -17.58 27.40
CA ILE A 313 3.71 -17.28 28.71
C ILE A 313 2.69 -16.13 28.61
N SER A 314 2.88 -15.17 27.72
CA SER A 314 1.99 -14.02 27.54
C SER A 314 0.67 -14.39 26.87
N GLY A 315 0.67 -15.35 25.94
CA GLY A 315 -0.56 -15.90 25.40
C GLY A 315 -1.24 -16.87 26.37
N ASP A 316 -0.74 -18.11 26.43
CA ASP A 316 -1.40 -19.22 27.15
C ASP A 316 -1.02 -19.36 28.64
N GLY A 317 0.02 -18.64 29.09
CA GLY A 317 0.44 -18.70 30.49
C GLY A 317 -0.48 -17.95 31.46
N CYS A 318 -0.22 -18.10 32.76
CA CYS A 318 -0.92 -17.41 33.83
C CYS A 318 0.05 -16.97 34.91
N VAL A 319 0.01 -15.69 35.30
CA VAL A 319 0.69 -15.18 36.51
C VAL A 319 -0.40 -14.83 37.52
N ASN A 320 -0.24 -15.29 38.76
CA ASN A 320 -1.19 -14.99 39.83
C ASN A 320 -0.49 -14.90 41.18
N ILE A 321 -1.10 -14.13 42.07
CA ILE A 321 -0.74 -14.04 43.48
C ILE A 321 -1.84 -14.75 44.27
N LYS A 322 -1.49 -15.76 45.07
CA LYS A 322 -2.44 -16.54 45.87
C LYS A 322 -2.16 -16.38 47.35
N LEU A 323 -3.21 -16.39 48.17
CA LEU A 323 -3.08 -16.44 49.62
C LEU A 323 -2.77 -17.87 50.06
N ASN A 324 -1.62 -18.06 50.71
CA ASN A 324 -1.15 -19.31 51.26
C ASN A 324 -1.57 -19.42 52.73
N HIS A 325 -2.31 -20.48 53.05
CA HIS A 325 -2.84 -20.75 54.41
C HIS A 325 -3.50 -19.55 55.11
N GLY A 326 -4.10 -18.63 54.35
CA GLY A 326 -4.73 -17.42 54.90
C GLY A 326 -3.77 -16.37 55.46
N LYS A 327 -2.45 -16.52 55.28
CA LYS A 327 -1.44 -15.70 55.97
C LYS A 327 -0.50 -14.94 55.04
N THR A 328 0.00 -15.58 53.98
CA THR A 328 1.04 -14.98 53.13
C THR A 328 0.66 -15.05 51.66
N TYR A 329 0.90 -13.97 50.92
CA TYR A 329 0.74 -14.01 49.47
C TYR A 329 1.94 -14.69 48.83
N ILE A 330 1.68 -15.59 47.88
CA ILE A 330 2.70 -16.29 47.09
C ILE A 330 2.49 -16.01 45.61
N LEU A 331 3.59 -15.72 44.92
CA LEU A 331 3.61 -15.54 43.47
C LEU A 331 3.77 -16.88 42.76
N ARG A 332 3.01 -17.09 41.68
CA ARG A 332 3.13 -18.26 40.81
C ARG A 332 3.00 -17.87 39.34
N CYS A 333 3.79 -18.53 38.50
CA CYS A 333 3.66 -18.49 37.05
C CYS A 333 3.36 -19.89 36.53
N MET A 334 2.35 -20.04 35.69
CA MET A 334 2.00 -21.27 35.01
C MET A 334 2.23 -21.08 33.52
N ILE A 335 2.92 -22.04 32.91
CA ILE A 335 3.12 -22.16 31.47
C ILE A 335 2.23 -23.30 30.98
N ALA A 336 1.51 -23.10 29.88
CA ALA A 336 0.57 -24.07 29.33
C ALA A 336 0.86 -24.31 27.84
N GLY A 337 0.68 -25.56 27.39
CA GLY A 337 0.99 -25.95 26.01
C GLY A 337 0.94 -27.46 25.81
N THR A 338 1.47 -27.93 24.68
CA THR A 338 1.70 -29.37 24.43
C THR A 338 2.84 -29.89 25.29
N PHE A 339 2.93 -31.22 25.48
CA PHE A 339 4.00 -31.81 26.27
C PHE A 339 5.39 -31.46 25.71
N ASP A 340 5.56 -31.57 24.39
CA ASP A 340 6.81 -31.26 23.70
C ASP A 340 7.26 -29.82 23.95
N LEU A 341 6.36 -28.85 23.75
CA LEU A 341 6.64 -27.45 24.00
C LEU A 341 7.06 -27.20 25.46
N ILE A 342 6.29 -27.77 26.40
CA ILE A 342 6.51 -27.52 27.83
C ILE A 342 7.77 -28.22 28.36
N ASP A 343 8.11 -29.41 27.88
CA ASP A 343 9.32 -30.11 28.29
C ASP A 343 10.58 -29.41 27.79
N ASN A 344 10.59 -28.95 26.54
CA ASN A 344 11.69 -28.13 26.01
C ASN A 344 11.84 -26.80 26.77
N ILE A 345 10.74 -26.09 27.03
CA ILE A 345 10.77 -24.88 27.86
C ILE A 345 11.32 -25.18 29.26
N LYS A 346 10.89 -26.27 29.91
CA LYS A 346 11.41 -26.67 31.22
C LYS A 346 12.93 -26.87 31.16
N ASN A 347 13.44 -27.60 30.17
CA ASN A 347 14.87 -27.88 30.04
C ASN A 347 15.69 -26.59 29.85
N ILE A 348 15.16 -25.62 29.10
CA ILE A 348 15.76 -24.29 28.97
C ILE A 348 15.78 -23.56 30.31
N LEU A 349 14.65 -23.53 31.04
CA LEU A 349 14.57 -22.84 32.32
C LEU A 349 15.44 -23.50 33.42
N VAL A 350 15.63 -24.82 33.37
CA VAL A 350 16.59 -25.53 34.24
C VAL A 350 18.00 -24.99 34.01
N LYS A 351 18.41 -24.86 32.75
CA LYS A 351 19.75 -24.39 32.36
C LYS A 351 19.96 -22.90 32.67
N GLU A 352 18.98 -22.06 32.33
CA GLU A 352 19.14 -20.60 32.32
C GLU A 352 18.87 -19.94 33.67
N ILE A 353 17.91 -20.47 34.44
CA ILE A 353 17.48 -19.85 35.71
C ILE A 353 17.41 -20.83 36.88
N GLY A 354 17.87 -22.08 36.69
CA GLY A 354 17.96 -23.06 37.77
C GLY A 354 16.60 -23.59 38.25
N VAL A 355 15.60 -23.71 37.37
CA VAL A 355 14.36 -24.43 37.71
C VAL A 355 14.70 -25.86 38.15
N ASN A 356 13.97 -26.39 39.14
CA ASN A 356 14.17 -27.76 39.61
C ASN A 356 14.00 -28.76 38.43
N PRO A 357 15.03 -29.56 38.08
CA PRO A 357 14.96 -30.56 37.01
C PRO A 357 13.84 -31.58 37.19
N ASP A 358 13.53 -31.95 38.44
CA ASP A 358 12.49 -32.93 38.79
C ASP A 358 11.08 -32.32 38.81
N LYS A 359 10.93 -31.06 38.40
CA LYS A 359 9.65 -30.37 38.42
C LYS A 359 8.66 -31.04 37.46
N LYS A 360 7.53 -31.46 38.03
CA LYS A 360 6.51 -32.22 37.32
C LYS A 360 5.75 -31.36 36.31
N ILE A 361 5.70 -31.85 35.07
CA ILE A 361 4.76 -31.39 34.04
C ILE A 361 3.42 -32.12 34.27
N THR A 362 2.33 -31.35 34.38
CA THR A 362 1.01 -31.90 34.73
C THR A 362 0.09 -31.91 33.53
N LYS A 363 -0.47 -33.08 33.18
CA LYS A 363 -1.49 -33.21 32.14
C LYS A 363 -2.86 -32.76 32.65
N ASN A 364 -3.56 -31.90 31.91
CA ASN A 364 -4.96 -31.59 32.19
C ASN A 364 -5.85 -32.78 31.76
N LYS A 365 -6.57 -33.38 32.72
CA LYS A 365 -7.43 -34.56 32.48
C LYS A 365 -8.56 -34.31 31.47
N GLY A 366 -9.03 -33.06 31.35
CA GLY A 366 -10.13 -32.68 30.46
C GLY A 366 -9.69 -32.28 29.05
N SER A 367 -8.40 -32.32 28.74
CA SER A 367 -7.86 -31.90 27.45
C SER A 367 -7.09 -33.03 26.76
N LYS A 368 -7.13 -33.03 25.43
CA LYS A 368 -6.41 -33.99 24.59
C LYS A 368 -4.89 -33.81 24.69
N CYS A 369 -4.42 -32.57 24.68
CA CYS A 369 -3.00 -32.22 24.51
C CYS A 369 -2.48 -31.15 25.49
N LEU A 370 -3.27 -30.69 26.46
CA LEU A 370 -2.85 -29.62 27.37
C LEU A 370 -2.05 -30.13 28.57
N TYR A 371 -0.85 -29.60 28.71
CA TYR A 371 0.07 -29.80 29.83
C TYR A 371 0.43 -28.45 30.45
N THR A 372 0.78 -28.46 31.73
CA THR A 372 1.20 -27.27 32.45
C THR A 372 2.47 -27.49 33.26
N LEU A 373 3.31 -26.46 33.31
CA LEU A 373 4.45 -26.33 34.20
C LEU A 373 4.19 -25.16 35.15
N GLU A 374 4.18 -25.42 36.46
CA GLU A 374 3.97 -24.38 37.47
C GLU A 374 5.29 -24.00 38.14
N LEU A 375 5.71 -22.75 37.96
CA LEU A 375 6.85 -22.15 38.62
C LEU A 375 6.46 -21.67 40.02
N ASN A 376 7.32 -21.94 41.00
CA ASN A 376 7.13 -21.42 42.35
C ASN A 376 7.55 -19.94 42.40
N GLN A 377 7.43 -19.31 43.57
CA GLN A 377 7.77 -17.89 43.75
C GLN A 377 9.23 -17.59 43.35
N THR A 378 10.20 -18.35 43.87
CA THR A 378 11.63 -18.14 43.60
C THR A 378 11.94 -18.25 42.11
N GLU A 379 11.42 -19.28 41.46
CA GLU A 379 11.60 -19.48 40.01
C GLU A 379 10.86 -18.44 39.17
N THR A 380 9.69 -17.97 39.61
CA THR A 380 8.95 -16.91 38.91
C THR A 380 9.73 -15.58 38.97
N ILE A 381 10.35 -15.28 40.12
CA ILE A 381 11.23 -14.12 40.29
C ILE A 381 12.50 -14.27 39.44
N ALA A 382 13.10 -15.46 39.41
CA ALA A 382 14.26 -15.74 38.57
C ALA A 382 13.95 -15.61 37.07
N LEU A 383 12.79 -16.11 36.64
CA LEU A 383 12.25 -15.92 35.29
C LEU A 383 12.13 -14.42 34.97
N TYR A 384 11.50 -13.64 35.86
CA TYR A 384 11.33 -12.20 35.67
C TYR A 384 12.67 -11.49 35.44
N TYR A 385 13.67 -11.70 36.30
CA TYR A 385 14.98 -11.06 36.14
C TYR A 385 15.73 -11.56 34.91
N TRP A 386 15.57 -12.83 34.52
CA TRP A 386 16.15 -13.35 33.29
C TRP A 386 15.54 -12.72 32.04
N LEU A 387 14.22 -12.48 32.02
CA LEU A 387 13.57 -11.75 30.94
C LEU A 387 14.06 -10.29 30.88
N GLN A 388 14.10 -9.60 32.02
CA GLN A 388 14.60 -8.21 32.10
C GLN A 388 16.05 -8.07 31.64
N LYS A 389 16.93 -9.02 32.01
CA LYS A 389 18.32 -9.07 31.55
C LYS A 389 18.43 -9.17 30.02
N ASN A 390 17.42 -9.75 29.36
CA ASN A 390 17.33 -9.88 27.91
C ASN A 390 16.45 -8.80 27.27
N GLU A 391 16.18 -7.69 27.97
CA GLU A 391 15.40 -6.55 27.46
C GLU A 391 14.01 -6.95 26.92
N ILE A 392 13.39 -7.95 27.56
CA ILE A 392 12.05 -8.41 27.22
C ILE A 392 11.22 -8.61 28.49
N SER A 393 9.91 -8.54 28.37
CA SER A 393 8.97 -8.73 29.47
C SER A 393 7.77 -9.56 29.03
N LEU A 394 7.01 -10.05 30.01
CA LEU A 394 5.68 -10.60 29.75
C LEU A 394 4.72 -9.47 29.36
N MET A 395 3.53 -9.84 28.86
CA MET A 395 2.46 -8.87 28.65
C MET A 395 2.21 -8.03 29.92
N GLU A 396 1.86 -6.76 29.71
CA GLU A 396 1.81 -5.74 30.76
C GLU A 396 1.08 -6.21 32.03
N ARG A 397 -0.15 -6.74 31.91
CA ARG A 397 -0.92 -7.20 33.08
C ARG A 397 -0.28 -8.35 33.85
N LYS A 398 0.47 -9.24 33.19
CA LYS A 398 1.17 -10.36 33.85
C LYS A 398 2.45 -9.86 34.50
N ASN A 399 3.20 -8.99 33.82
CA ASN A 399 4.44 -8.40 34.32
C ASN A 399 4.18 -7.51 35.54
N LYS A 400 3.12 -6.69 35.49
CA LYS A 400 2.70 -5.81 36.58
C LYS A 400 2.39 -6.56 37.88
N LEU A 401 1.80 -7.75 37.81
CA LEU A 401 1.56 -8.57 39.01
C LEU A 401 2.87 -9.00 39.70
N ILE A 402 3.91 -9.29 38.92
CA ILE A 402 5.24 -9.63 39.46
C ILE A 402 5.85 -8.40 40.12
N GLU A 403 5.79 -7.25 39.46
CA GLU A 403 6.31 -5.98 39.98
C GLU A 403 5.58 -5.53 41.26
N GLU A 404 4.25 -5.67 41.30
CA GLU A 404 3.44 -5.38 42.50
C GLU A 404 3.84 -6.27 43.67
N PHE A 405 4.09 -7.56 43.39
CA PHE A 405 4.57 -8.51 44.39
C PHE A 405 5.97 -8.13 44.91
N LEU A 406 6.91 -7.81 44.02
CA LEU A 406 8.29 -7.43 44.38
C LEU A 406 8.39 -6.13 45.17
N ASN A 407 7.48 -5.18 44.91
CA ASN A 407 7.45 -3.88 45.59
C ASN A 407 6.65 -3.88 46.90
N GLU A 408 6.16 -5.05 47.36
CA GLU A 408 5.23 -5.17 48.50
C GLU A 408 3.95 -4.32 48.35
N ARG A 409 3.61 -3.93 47.10
CA ARG A 409 2.51 -3.00 46.78
C ARG A 409 1.18 -3.70 46.52
N VAL A 410 1.04 -4.97 46.91
CA VAL A 410 -0.23 -5.71 46.80
C VAL A 410 -1.24 -5.05 47.74
N LYS A 411 -1.95 -4.03 47.23
CA LYS A 411 -3.17 -3.51 47.84
C LYS A 411 -4.22 -4.60 47.71
N ILE A 412 -4.33 -5.37 48.78
CA ILE A 412 -5.29 -6.43 49.00
C ILE A 412 -6.69 -5.86 48.72
N PRO A 413 -7.45 -6.40 47.75
CA PRO A 413 -8.88 -6.15 47.68
C PRO A 413 -9.51 -6.63 48.99
N ALA A 414 -10.21 -5.74 49.69
CA ALA A 414 -11.02 -6.07 50.85
C ALA A 414 -12.16 -7.03 50.48
#